data_AF-A0A7S3AB40-F1
#
_entry.id   AF-A0A7S3AB40-F1
#
_cell.length_a   1.000
_cell.length_b   1.000
_cell.length_c   1.000
_cell.angle_alpha   90.00
_cell.angle_beta   90.00
_cell.angle_gamma   90.00
#
_symmetry.space_group_name_H-M   'P 1'
#
loop_
_entity.id
_entity.type
_entity.pdbx_description
1 polymer ?
#
loop_
_entity_poly.entity_id
_entity_poly.type
_entity_poly.pdbx_seq_one_letter_code
_entity_poly.pdbx_strand_id
1 'polypeptide(L)'
;MLLEFLNKLVEVFKEYFKEVQEESIRDNFVIIYELLDEMMDFGFPQVSESKVLQQYITQDYHVLEVPRPPVAVTNAVSWRSEGIRHSRNEVFLDVIEKVNIVISGNGSTLRSEILGSLMVKSLLSGMPDLKLGLNDRLQLSQAGNNRREKSVDLEDIKFHQCVRLSKFESDRTISFIPPDGEFELMSYRLNMQVRPLVWVDAVIELKATRVEYLVKVRSQLKPRCIANNVRIRLPVQLDADTPSFKCSSGKYKYVPAQDELVWTIKQLKAGRELVMRGRFNLPSIGENQERDIATKRPITVSFEVPYFAVSGLQVRFLKVMEKSGYRALPWVRYITQAGDYQIRIV
;
A
#
# COMPACT_ATOMS: atom_id res chain seq x y z
N MET A 1 -0.79 -23.60 1.24
CA MET A 1 -2.23 -23.89 1.32
C MET A 1 -2.79 -23.52 2.68
N LEU A 2 -2.36 -24.14 3.79
CA LEU A 2 -2.88 -23.81 5.13
C LEU A 2 -2.75 -22.32 5.50
N LEU A 3 -1.56 -21.74 5.39
CA LEU A 3 -1.34 -20.32 5.73
C LEU A 3 -2.15 -19.37 4.83
N GLU A 4 -2.33 -19.73 3.56
CA GLU A 4 -3.14 -18.94 2.63
C GLU A 4 -4.61 -18.95 3.03
N PHE A 5 -5.13 -20.13 3.37
CA PHE A 5 -6.49 -20.28 3.87
C PHE A 5 -6.69 -19.49 5.17
N LEU A 6 -5.75 -19.56 6.12
CA LEU A 6 -5.85 -18.80 7.38
C LEU A 6 -5.85 -17.29 7.15
N ASN A 7 -5.00 -16.79 6.25
CA ASN A 7 -5.04 -15.37 5.87
C ASN A 7 -6.39 -15.00 5.25
N LYS A 8 -6.91 -15.85 4.35
CA LYS A 8 -8.20 -15.61 3.69
C LYS A 8 -9.38 -15.66 4.66
N LEU A 9 -9.36 -16.58 5.61
CA LEU A 9 -10.35 -16.67 6.69
C LEU A 9 -10.39 -15.37 7.52
N VAL A 10 -9.21 -14.85 7.87
CA VAL A 10 -9.12 -13.57 8.59
C VAL A 10 -9.63 -12.40 7.75
N GLU A 11 -9.38 -12.39 6.44
CA GLU A 11 -9.96 -11.39 5.53
C GLU A 11 -11.48 -11.46 5.49
N VAL A 12 -12.06 -12.65 5.31
CA VAL A 12 -13.52 -12.85 5.32
C VAL A 12 -14.11 -12.38 6.65
N PHE A 13 -13.52 -12.74 7.79
CA PHE A 13 -14.01 -12.28 9.10
C PHE A 13 -13.93 -10.76 9.26
N LYS A 14 -12.88 -10.11 8.76
CA LYS A 14 -12.79 -8.64 8.77
C LYS A 14 -13.87 -8.00 7.91
N GLU A 15 -14.26 -8.61 6.79
CA GLU A 15 -15.35 -8.08 5.95
C GLU A 15 -16.73 -8.24 6.61
N TYR A 16 -16.96 -9.32 7.36
CA TYR A 16 -18.22 -9.54 8.09
C TYR A 16 -18.32 -8.71 9.38
N PHE A 17 -17.23 -8.62 10.15
CA PHE A 17 -17.26 -8.09 11.51
C PHE A 17 -16.56 -6.73 11.67
N LYS A 18 -15.92 -6.21 10.61
CA LYS A 18 -15.04 -5.02 10.59
C LYS A 18 -13.74 -5.21 11.37
N GLU A 19 -13.84 -5.65 12.61
CA GLU A 19 -12.72 -5.98 13.49
C GLU A 19 -12.84 -7.41 14.02
N VAL A 20 -11.72 -8.13 14.07
CA VAL A 20 -11.64 -9.50 14.57
C VAL A 20 -10.95 -9.46 15.92
N GLN A 21 -11.75 -9.42 16.99
CA GLN A 21 -11.31 -9.46 18.38
C GLN A 21 -12.02 -10.61 19.11
N GLU A 22 -11.63 -10.88 20.35
CA GLU A 22 -12.25 -11.93 21.18
C GLU A 22 -13.76 -11.75 21.31
N GLU A 23 -14.23 -10.51 21.48
CA GLU A 23 -15.64 -10.14 21.54
C GLU A 23 -16.37 -10.45 20.23
N SER A 24 -15.81 -10.06 19.09
CA SER A 24 -16.37 -10.35 17.76
C SER A 24 -16.61 -11.84 17.54
N ILE A 25 -15.71 -12.70 18.03
CA ILE A 25 -15.84 -14.16 17.90
C ILE A 25 -16.94 -14.70 18.81
N ARG A 26 -17.02 -14.22 20.06
CA ARG A 26 -18.04 -14.67 21.01
C ARG A 26 -19.45 -14.27 20.59
N ASP A 27 -19.62 -13.06 20.09
CA ASP A 27 -20.94 -12.52 19.76
C ASP A 27 -21.48 -13.07 18.44
N ASN A 28 -20.61 -13.50 17.53
CA ASN A 28 -20.98 -13.96 16.19
C ASN A 28 -20.71 -15.45 15.95
N PHE A 29 -20.63 -16.28 17.00
CA PHE A 29 -20.21 -17.68 16.89
C PHE A 29 -21.04 -18.50 15.89
N VAL A 30 -22.35 -18.23 15.78
CA VAL A 30 -23.26 -18.92 14.84
C VAL A 30 -22.81 -18.73 13.39
N ILE A 31 -22.65 -17.47 12.97
CA ILE A 31 -22.19 -17.12 11.61
C ILE A 31 -20.78 -17.65 11.37
N ILE A 32 -19.92 -17.64 12.38
CA ILE A 32 -18.56 -18.16 12.26
C ILE A 32 -18.59 -19.67 11.98
N TYR A 33 -19.45 -20.45 12.64
CA TYR A 33 -19.62 -21.86 12.34
C TYR A 33 -20.10 -22.10 10.91
N GLU A 34 -21.10 -21.34 10.45
CA GLU A 34 -21.59 -21.41 9.06
C GLU A 34 -20.49 -21.05 8.05
N LEU A 35 -19.72 -19.99 8.31
CA LEU A 35 -18.60 -19.61 7.46
C LEU A 35 -17.52 -20.69 7.43
N LEU A 36 -17.17 -21.29 8.56
CA LEU A 36 -16.16 -22.33 8.61
C LEU A 36 -16.57 -23.58 7.83
N ASP A 37 -17.83 -23.99 7.96
CA ASP A 37 -18.41 -25.13 7.25
C ASP A 37 -18.42 -24.90 5.73
N GLU A 38 -18.82 -23.70 5.29
CA GLU A 38 -18.88 -23.35 3.87
C GLU A 38 -17.50 -23.08 3.26
N MET A 39 -16.56 -22.52 4.02
CA MET A 39 -15.23 -22.18 3.52
C MET A 39 -14.31 -23.38 3.41
N MET A 40 -14.53 -24.45 4.18
CA MET A 40 -13.68 -25.64 4.18
C MET A 40 -14.47 -26.90 4.50
N ASP A 41 -14.49 -27.81 3.53
CA ASP A 41 -15.06 -29.15 3.72
C ASP A 41 -13.94 -30.20 3.70
N PHE A 42 -13.90 -31.06 4.72
CA PHE A 42 -12.92 -32.15 4.88
C PHE A 42 -11.45 -31.72 4.70
N GLY A 43 -11.11 -30.50 5.12
CA GLY A 43 -9.75 -29.94 4.99
C GLY A 43 -9.43 -29.36 3.61
N PHE A 44 -10.39 -29.35 2.68
CA PHE A 44 -10.28 -28.74 1.36
C PHE A 44 -10.99 -27.39 1.35
N PRO A 45 -10.26 -26.27 1.13
CA PRO A 45 -10.87 -24.96 0.95
C PRO A 45 -11.85 -24.95 -0.22
N GLN A 46 -13.07 -24.46 0.01
CA GLN A 46 -14.14 -24.36 -0.98
C GLN A 46 -14.35 -22.88 -1.37
N VAL A 47 -15.45 -22.27 -0.95
CA VAL A 47 -15.81 -20.88 -1.28
C VAL A 47 -15.18 -19.94 -0.26
N SER A 48 -14.28 -19.06 -0.72
CA SER A 48 -13.59 -18.10 0.16
C SER A 48 -13.82 -16.64 -0.23
N GLU A 49 -14.74 -16.39 -1.15
CA GLU A 49 -15.13 -15.05 -1.59
C GLU A 49 -16.23 -14.49 -0.70
N SER A 50 -15.88 -13.57 0.18
CA SER A 50 -16.76 -12.89 1.15
C SER A 50 -18.04 -12.34 0.53
N LYS A 51 -17.94 -11.63 -0.61
CA LYS A 51 -19.08 -11.03 -1.32
C LYS A 51 -20.07 -12.06 -1.86
N VAL A 52 -19.61 -13.28 -2.12
CA VAL A 52 -20.47 -14.39 -2.53
C VAL A 52 -21.07 -15.05 -1.31
N LEU A 53 -20.27 -15.31 -0.27
CA LEU A 53 -20.75 -15.84 1.01
C LEU A 53 -21.86 -14.95 1.60
N GLN A 54 -21.72 -13.63 1.53
CA GLN A 54 -22.69 -12.65 2.06
C GLN A 54 -24.08 -12.72 1.41
N GLN A 55 -24.22 -13.41 0.27
CA GLN A 55 -25.52 -13.54 -0.41
C GLN A 55 -26.42 -14.60 0.21
N TYR A 56 -25.84 -15.55 0.95
CA TYR A 56 -26.59 -16.67 1.53
C TYR A 56 -26.23 -16.98 2.98
N ILE A 57 -25.11 -16.47 3.49
CA ILE A 57 -24.74 -16.44 4.91
C ILE A 57 -24.95 -15.01 5.41
N THR A 58 -26.13 -14.72 5.94
CA THR A 58 -26.55 -13.36 6.34
C THR A 58 -26.58 -13.19 7.85
N GLN A 59 -26.20 -11.99 8.33
CA GLN A 59 -26.30 -11.62 9.75
C GLN A 59 -27.75 -11.28 10.16
N ASP A 60 -28.63 -11.01 9.20
CA ASP A 60 -30.01 -10.62 9.44
C ASP A 60 -30.93 -11.84 9.60
N TYR A 61 -31.74 -11.82 10.67
CA TYR A 61 -32.68 -12.89 11.08
C TYR A 61 -33.94 -13.02 10.19
N HIS A 62 -34.00 -12.29 9.08
CA HIS A 62 -35.17 -12.32 8.20
C HIS A 62 -34.84 -13.07 6.92
N VAL A 63 -35.31 -14.32 6.83
CA VAL A 63 -36.15 -14.85 5.74
C VAL A 63 -36.50 -16.33 6.02
N LEU A 64 -37.80 -16.65 5.90
CA LEU A 64 -38.41 -17.98 6.08
C LEU A 64 -38.16 -18.94 4.89
N GLU A 65 -37.35 -18.53 3.92
CA GLU A 65 -36.96 -19.33 2.75
C GLU A 65 -35.47 -19.62 2.79
N VAL A 66 -35.10 -20.90 2.67
CA VAL A 66 -33.69 -21.31 2.58
C VAL A 66 -33.07 -20.66 1.34
N PRO A 67 -32.11 -19.72 1.47
CA PRO A 67 -31.48 -19.10 0.31
C PRO A 67 -30.75 -20.19 -0.49
N ARG A 68 -31.06 -20.29 -1.79
CA ARG A 68 -30.33 -21.22 -2.67
C ARG A 68 -28.94 -20.64 -2.93
N PRO A 69 -27.89 -21.49 -2.99
CA PRO A 69 -26.55 -21.03 -3.34
C PRO A 69 -26.56 -20.25 -4.67
N PRO A 70 -25.91 -19.08 -4.73
CA PRO A 70 -25.79 -18.32 -5.98
C PRO A 70 -25.12 -19.15 -7.07
N VAL A 71 -25.55 -18.98 -8.32
CA VAL A 71 -24.94 -19.67 -9.47
C VAL A 71 -23.42 -19.40 -9.57
N ALA A 72 -22.97 -18.24 -9.07
CA ALA A 72 -21.56 -17.86 -8.98
C ALA A 72 -20.69 -18.90 -8.22
N VAL A 73 -21.25 -19.65 -7.28
CA VAL A 73 -20.54 -20.71 -6.54
C VAL A 73 -20.12 -21.86 -7.47
N THR A 74 -20.90 -22.12 -8.53
CA THR A 74 -20.66 -23.21 -9.49
C THR A 74 -20.10 -22.76 -10.83
N ASN A 75 -20.02 -21.45 -11.07
CA ASN A 75 -19.62 -20.89 -12.36
C ASN A 75 -18.10 -20.68 -12.43
N ALA A 76 -17.54 -20.65 -13.64
CA ALA A 76 -16.12 -20.36 -13.87
C ALA A 76 -15.70 -18.94 -13.40
N VAL A 77 -16.68 -18.06 -13.16
CA VAL A 77 -16.50 -16.74 -12.56
C VAL A 77 -17.12 -16.75 -11.17
N SER A 78 -16.30 -16.98 -10.15
CA SER A 78 -16.74 -17.13 -8.76
C SER A 78 -16.67 -15.82 -7.95
N TRP A 79 -16.15 -14.73 -8.52
CA TRP A 79 -15.89 -13.47 -7.81
C TRP A 79 -16.85 -12.33 -8.20
N ARG A 80 -17.83 -12.59 -9.08
CA ARG A 80 -18.80 -11.58 -9.53
C ARG A 80 -20.16 -12.21 -9.83
N SER A 81 -21.20 -11.71 -9.15
CA SER A 81 -22.57 -12.14 -9.40
C SER A 81 -23.19 -11.49 -10.63
N GLU A 82 -24.12 -12.20 -11.26
CA GLU A 82 -24.92 -11.67 -12.37
C GLU A 82 -25.98 -10.66 -11.87
N GLY A 83 -26.43 -9.76 -12.74
CA GLY A 83 -27.53 -8.84 -12.44
C GLY A 83 -27.17 -7.57 -11.67
N ILE A 84 -25.89 -7.35 -11.35
CA ILE A 84 -25.40 -6.12 -10.71
C ILE A 84 -25.78 -4.89 -11.56
N ARG A 85 -26.33 -3.86 -10.93
CA ARG A 85 -26.72 -2.60 -11.59
C ARG A 85 -26.25 -1.42 -10.78
N HIS A 86 -25.58 -0.50 -11.46
CA HIS A 86 -25.16 0.79 -10.90
C HIS A 86 -25.86 1.93 -11.65
N SER A 87 -26.19 2.99 -10.93
CA SER A 87 -26.79 4.20 -11.52
C SER A 87 -25.82 4.92 -12.46
N ARG A 88 -24.52 4.84 -12.16
CA ARG A 88 -23.41 5.34 -12.98
C ARG A 88 -22.36 4.26 -13.12
N ASN A 89 -21.91 4.03 -14.35
CA ASN A 89 -20.90 3.04 -14.66
C ASN A 89 -19.51 3.68 -14.63
N GLU A 90 -18.80 3.53 -13.52
CA GLU A 90 -17.50 4.17 -13.27
C GLU A 90 -16.48 3.13 -12.82
N VAL A 91 -15.22 3.34 -13.22
CA VAL A 91 -14.09 2.52 -12.75
C VAL A 91 -12.99 3.43 -12.29
N PHE A 92 -12.49 3.23 -11.09
CA PHE A 92 -11.35 3.97 -10.55
C PHE A 92 -10.15 3.03 -10.43
N LEU A 93 -8.98 3.52 -10.86
CA LEU A 93 -7.71 2.82 -10.79
C LEU A 93 -6.74 3.65 -9.98
N ASP A 94 -6.28 3.08 -8.87
CA ASP A 94 -5.27 3.67 -8.02
C ASP A 94 -3.98 2.88 -8.18
N VAL A 95 -2.99 3.51 -8.83
CA VAL A 95 -1.62 3.00 -8.89
C VAL A 95 -0.89 3.51 -7.65
N ILE A 96 -0.69 2.63 -6.67
CA ILE A 96 -0.04 2.97 -5.40
C ILE A 96 1.35 2.34 -5.37
N GLU A 97 2.38 3.15 -5.23
CA GLU A 97 3.77 2.70 -5.15
C GLU A 97 4.37 3.00 -3.79
N LYS A 98 4.80 1.95 -3.09
CA LYS A 98 5.58 2.06 -1.85
C LYS A 98 7.05 1.97 -2.17
N VAL A 99 7.79 3.03 -1.86
CA VAL A 99 9.25 3.07 -2.04
C VAL A 99 9.92 2.58 -0.77
N ASN A 100 10.57 1.42 -0.86
CA ASN A 100 11.43 0.91 0.20
C ASN A 100 12.86 1.31 -0.13
N ILE A 101 13.50 2.02 0.78
CA ILE A 101 14.88 2.45 0.61
C ILE A 101 15.62 2.32 1.93
N VAL A 102 16.85 1.81 1.86
CA VAL A 102 17.78 1.81 2.99
C VAL A 102 19.02 2.55 2.55
N ILE A 103 19.33 3.64 3.25
CA ILE A 103 20.52 4.45 3.00
C ILE A 103 21.50 4.22 4.16
N SER A 104 22.77 3.97 3.86
CA SER A 104 23.84 3.92 4.86
C SER A 104 24.24 5.31 5.36
N GLY A 105 24.91 5.39 6.52
CA GLY A 105 25.38 6.67 7.07
C GLY A 105 26.30 7.47 6.14
N ASN A 106 27.09 6.79 5.30
CA ASN A 106 27.92 7.44 4.27
C ASN A 106 27.10 8.04 3.10
N GLY A 107 25.77 7.85 3.09
CA GLY A 107 24.84 8.36 2.09
C GLY A 107 24.64 7.48 0.85
N SER A 108 25.25 6.28 0.77
CA SER A 108 24.99 5.35 -0.33
C SER A 108 23.67 4.61 -0.16
N THR A 109 22.94 4.37 -1.25
CA THR A 109 21.73 3.55 -1.24
C THR A 109 22.11 2.06 -1.17
N LEU A 110 21.78 1.41 -0.06
CA LEU A 110 22.03 -0.03 0.16
C LEU A 110 20.92 -0.91 -0.45
N ARG A 111 19.67 -0.48 -0.30
CA ARG A 111 18.48 -1.16 -0.85
C ARG A 111 17.56 -0.13 -1.46
N SER A 112 17.01 -0.42 -2.62
CA SER A 112 15.99 0.38 -3.30
C SER A 112 15.07 -0.56 -4.07
N GLU A 113 13.85 -0.71 -3.61
CA GLU A 113 12.81 -1.47 -4.30
C GLU A 113 11.51 -0.69 -4.27
N ILE A 114 10.69 -0.89 -5.29
CA ILE A 114 9.35 -0.32 -5.38
C ILE A 114 8.38 -1.49 -5.32
N LEU A 115 7.48 -1.45 -4.33
CA LEU A 115 6.34 -2.34 -4.24
C LEU A 115 5.12 -1.58 -4.71
N GLY A 116 4.62 -1.95 -5.89
CA GLY A 116 3.44 -1.36 -6.47
C GLY A 116 2.21 -2.24 -6.28
N SER A 117 1.06 -1.60 -6.11
CA SER A 117 -0.25 -2.24 -6.09
C SER A 117 -1.22 -1.42 -6.93
N LEU A 118 -1.98 -2.10 -7.79
CA LEU A 118 -3.03 -1.50 -8.59
C LEU A 118 -4.38 -1.85 -7.96
N MET A 119 -4.96 -0.90 -7.24
CA MET A 119 -6.29 -1.04 -6.66
C MET A 119 -7.34 -0.60 -7.66
N VAL A 120 -8.41 -1.38 -7.78
CA VAL A 120 -9.53 -1.08 -8.66
C VAL A 120 -10.80 -0.93 -7.84
N LYS A 121 -11.56 0.14 -8.10
CA LYS A 121 -12.94 0.29 -7.66
C LYS A 121 -13.86 0.20 -8.87
N SER A 122 -14.55 -0.92 -8.99
CA SER A 122 -15.47 -1.20 -10.09
C SER A 122 -16.90 -0.91 -9.65
N LEU A 123 -17.53 0.09 -10.26
CA LEU A 123 -18.97 0.38 -10.13
C LEU A 123 -19.61 0.16 -11.49
N LEU A 124 -19.64 -1.09 -11.94
CA LEU A 124 -20.06 -1.47 -13.30
C LEU A 124 -21.26 -2.40 -13.28
N SER A 125 -22.21 -2.19 -14.18
CA SER A 125 -23.39 -3.04 -14.30
C SER A 125 -23.08 -4.30 -15.13
N GLY A 126 -23.78 -5.41 -14.87
CA GLY A 126 -23.65 -6.63 -15.66
C GLY A 126 -22.35 -7.40 -15.40
N MET A 127 -21.79 -7.99 -16.46
CA MET A 127 -20.62 -8.88 -16.43
C MET A 127 -19.54 -8.38 -17.41
N PRO A 128 -18.90 -7.23 -17.12
CA PRO A 128 -18.07 -6.54 -18.10
C PRO A 128 -16.71 -7.22 -18.23
N ASP A 129 -16.23 -7.35 -19.47
CA ASP A 129 -14.86 -7.79 -19.78
C ASP A 129 -13.96 -6.56 -19.94
N LEU A 130 -13.04 -6.38 -18.99
CA LEU A 130 -12.09 -5.28 -18.96
C LEU A 130 -10.78 -5.70 -19.60
N LYS A 131 -10.18 -4.78 -20.36
CA LYS A 131 -8.82 -4.90 -20.89
C LYS A 131 -7.99 -3.69 -20.50
N LEU A 132 -6.95 -3.94 -19.71
CA LEU A 132 -6.01 -2.93 -19.24
C LEU A 132 -4.67 -3.10 -19.96
N GLY A 133 -4.14 -2.00 -20.48
CA GLY A 133 -2.81 -1.91 -21.08
C GLY A 133 -1.90 -0.99 -20.27
N LEU A 134 -0.70 -1.48 -19.95
CA LEU A 134 0.34 -0.73 -19.23
C LEU A 134 1.50 -0.41 -20.18
N ASN A 135 2.43 0.47 -19.79
CA ASN A 135 3.68 0.71 -20.51
C ASN A 135 4.77 -0.30 -20.13
N ASP A 136 4.42 -1.59 -20.12
CA ASP A 136 5.37 -2.69 -19.88
C ASP A 136 6.38 -2.77 -21.03
N ARG A 137 7.67 -2.85 -20.68
CA ARG A 137 8.78 -2.98 -21.63
C ARG A 137 8.63 -4.19 -22.52
N LEU A 138 8.17 -5.32 -22.00
CA LEU A 138 8.00 -6.53 -22.77
C LEU A 138 6.93 -6.35 -23.85
N GLN A 139 5.81 -5.72 -23.50
CA GLN A 139 4.74 -5.40 -24.45
C GLN A 139 5.21 -4.42 -25.54
N LEU A 140 5.97 -3.39 -25.19
CA LEU A 140 6.46 -2.39 -26.14
C LEU A 140 7.51 -2.97 -27.10
N SER A 141 8.34 -3.92 -26.63
CA SER A 141 9.35 -4.59 -27.45
C SER A 141 8.74 -5.50 -28.53
N GLN A 142 7.65 -6.21 -28.21
CA GLN A 142 6.93 -7.07 -29.15
C GLN A 142 6.18 -6.27 -30.23
N ALA A 143 5.75 -5.04 -29.92
CA ALA A 143 5.04 -4.17 -30.85
C ALA A 143 5.95 -3.43 -31.86
N GLY A 144 7.25 -3.74 -31.92
CA GLY A 144 8.21 -3.16 -32.88
C GLY A 144 8.46 -1.66 -32.71
N ASN A 145 8.03 -1.08 -31.58
CA ASN A 145 8.01 0.36 -31.39
C ASN A 145 9.32 0.80 -30.72
N ASN A 146 10.37 1.04 -31.52
CA ASN A 146 11.68 1.57 -31.09
C ASN A 146 11.65 3.05 -30.62
N ARG A 147 10.48 3.58 -30.25
CA ARG A 147 10.40 4.90 -29.64
C ARG A 147 10.97 4.79 -28.22
N ARG A 148 11.80 5.76 -27.84
CA ARG A 148 12.32 5.98 -26.47
C ARG A 148 11.21 6.32 -25.47
N GLU A 149 10.08 5.63 -25.53
CA GLU A 149 9.01 5.73 -24.55
C GLU A 149 9.52 5.02 -23.28
N LYS A 150 9.39 5.69 -22.13
CA LYS A 150 9.84 5.13 -20.84
C LYS A 150 9.01 3.90 -20.54
N SER A 151 9.60 2.74 -20.79
CA SER A 151 9.02 1.46 -20.44
C SER A 151 9.43 1.07 -19.03
N VAL A 152 8.56 0.32 -18.36
CA VAL A 152 8.79 -0.18 -17.01
C VAL A 152 9.07 -1.68 -17.10
N ASP A 153 10.13 -2.11 -16.40
CA ASP A 153 10.59 -3.49 -16.40
C ASP A 153 10.07 -4.18 -15.12
N LEU A 154 8.89 -4.79 -15.22
CA LEU A 154 8.22 -5.42 -14.09
C LEU A 154 8.87 -6.79 -13.83
N GLU A 155 9.54 -6.95 -12.70
CA GLU A 155 10.22 -8.20 -12.36
C GLU A 155 9.23 -9.28 -11.93
N ASP A 156 8.51 -9.01 -10.84
CA ASP A 156 7.53 -9.91 -10.26
C ASP A 156 6.16 -9.26 -10.37
N ILE A 157 5.19 -9.99 -10.91
CA ILE A 157 3.79 -9.56 -10.98
C ILE A 157 2.92 -10.65 -10.37
N LYS A 158 2.04 -10.26 -9.46
CA LYS A 158 0.97 -11.10 -8.94
C LYS A 158 -0.35 -10.51 -9.38
N PHE A 159 -1.22 -11.34 -9.91
CA PHE A 159 -2.55 -10.94 -10.36
C PHE A 159 -3.63 -11.47 -9.44
N HIS A 160 -4.74 -10.76 -9.37
CA HIS A 160 -5.99 -11.28 -8.85
C HIS A 160 -6.46 -12.46 -9.71
N GLN A 161 -7.20 -13.40 -9.11
CA GLN A 161 -7.75 -14.57 -9.80
C GLN A 161 -8.67 -14.22 -10.99
N CYS A 162 -9.19 -12.99 -11.02
CA CYS A 162 -10.04 -12.53 -12.11
C CYS A 162 -9.29 -12.31 -13.44
N VAL A 163 -7.96 -12.27 -13.41
CA VAL A 163 -7.11 -12.04 -14.57
C VAL A 163 -6.85 -13.35 -15.32
N ARG A 164 -7.07 -13.31 -16.63
CA ARG A 164 -6.79 -14.44 -17.52
C ARG A 164 -5.29 -14.49 -17.86
N LEU A 165 -4.54 -15.25 -17.08
CA LEU A 165 -3.08 -15.38 -17.21
C LEU A 165 -2.64 -15.81 -18.63
N SER A 166 -3.39 -16.71 -19.27
CA SER A 166 -3.09 -17.18 -20.64
C SER A 166 -3.11 -16.06 -21.68
N LYS A 167 -4.00 -15.07 -21.53
CA LYS A 167 -4.01 -13.88 -22.41
C LYS A 167 -2.81 -12.99 -22.13
N PHE A 168 -2.53 -12.73 -20.85
CA PHE A 168 -1.38 -11.93 -20.46
C PHE A 168 -0.04 -12.49 -20.96
N GLU A 169 0.14 -13.81 -20.91
CA GLU A 169 1.35 -14.47 -21.44
C GLU A 169 1.52 -14.25 -22.95
N SER A 170 0.42 -14.21 -23.70
CA SER A 170 0.43 -14.08 -25.17
C SER A 170 0.66 -12.65 -25.68
N ASP A 171 -0.06 -11.66 -25.15
CA ASP A 171 -0.10 -10.29 -25.71
C ASP A 171 0.21 -9.20 -24.66
N ARG A 172 0.56 -9.62 -23.44
CA ARG A 172 0.81 -8.75 -22.27
C ARG A 172 -0.35 -7.81 -21.95
N THR A 173 -1.57 -8.16 -22.36
CA THR A 173 -2.80 -7.43 -22.03
C THR A 173 -3.48 -8.07 -20.83
N ILE A 174 -3.82 -7.25 -19.84
CA ILE A 174 -4.51 -7.72 -18.64
C ILE A 174 -6.01 -7.74 -18.96
N SER A 175 -6.56 -8.94 -19.24
CA SER A 175 -7.99 -9.16 -19.48
C SER A 175 -8.64 -9.82 -18.27
N PHE A 176 -9.73 -9.24 -17.76
CA PHE A 176 -10.38 -9.70 -16.53
C PHE A 176 -11.85 -9.28 -16.46
N ILE A 177 -12.63 -10.00 -15.68
CA ILE A 177 -13.98 -9.58 -15.26
C ILE A 177 -13.85 -9.10 -13.81
N PRO A 178 -14.01 -7.80 -13.50
CA PRO A 178 -13.73 -7.28 -12.16
C PRO A 178 -14.77 -7.73 -11.13
N PRO A 179 -14.36 -8.15 -9.91
CA PRO A 179 -15.24 -8.09 -8.75
C PRO A 179 -15.91 -6.73 -8.63
N ASP A 180 -17.12 -6.68 -8.07
CA ASP A 180 -17.80 -5.41 -7.82
C ASP A 180 -17.25 -4.71 -6.59
N GLY A 181 -17.16 -3.39 -6.60
CA GLY A 181 -16.54 -2.60 -5.52
C GLY A 181 -15.02 -2.57 -5.58
N GLU A 182 -14.38 -2.46 -4.42
CA GLU A 182 -12.92 -2.30 -4.28
C GLU A 182 -12.21 -3.66 -4.17
N PHE A 183 -11.10 -3.82 -4.90
CA PHE A 183 -10.21 -4.99 -4.83
C PHE A 183 -8.81 -4.66 -5.38
N GLU A 184 -7.80 -5.45 -5.03
CA GLU A 184 -6.47 -5.37 -5.62
C GLU A 184 -6.42 -6.18 -6.91
N LEU A 185 -6.17 -5.55 -8.06
CA LEU A 185 -6.10 -6.23 -9.35
C LEU A 185 -4.74 -6.89 -9.58
N MET A 186 -3.66 -6.21 -9.20
CA MET A 186 -2.30 -6.72 -9.28
C MET A 186 -1.37 -6.04 -8.29
N SER A 187 -0.37 -6.77 -7.81
CA SER A 187 0.83 -6.24 -7.19
C SER A 187 2.04 -6.51 -8.07
N TYR A 188 3.00 -5.59 -8.03
CA TYR A 188 4.23 -5.71 -8.78
C TYR A 188 5.44 -5.24 -7.97
N ARG A 189 6.61 -5.80 -8.32
CA ARG A 189 7.89 -5.42 -7.71
C ARG A 189 8.88 -4.97 -8.78
N LEU A 190 9.62 -3.92 -8.44
CA LEU A 190 10.69 -3.37 -9.27
C LEU A 190 11.94 -3.12 -8.41
N ASN A 191 13.07 -3.72 -8.78
CA ASN A 191 14.37 -3.34 -8.22
C ASN A 191 14.98 -2.23 -9.07
N MET A 192 14.44 -1.02 -8.94
CA MET A 192 15.00 0.16 -9.56
C MET A 192 15.78 0.97 -8.54
N GLN A 193 16.99 1.41 -8.89
CA GLN A 193 17.75 2.34 -8.06
C GLN A 193 17.15 3.74 -8.16
N VAL A 194 16.38 4.13 -7.15
CA VAL A 194 15.71 5.44 -7.09
C VAL A 194 16.53 6.39 -6.23
N ARG A 195 16.62 7.65 -6.65
CA ARG A 195 17.11 8.70 -5.75
C ARG A 195 16.11 8.92 -4.60
N PRO A 196 16.59 9.17 -3.37
CA PRO A 196 15.72 9.38 -2.22
C PRO A 196 14.82 10.61 -2.43
N LEU A 197 13.50 10.40 -2.54
CA LEU A 197 12.53 11.47 -2.75
C LEU A 197 12.55 12.52 -1.62
N VAL A 198 12.72 12.08 -0.38
CA VAL A 198 12.88 12.91 0.81
C VAL A 198 14.19 12.52 1.47
N TRP A 199 15.21 13.34 1.29
CA TRP A 199 16.51 13.14 1.91
C TRP A 199 16.53 13.79 3.29
N VAL A 200 16.99 13.04 4.30
CA VAL A 200 17.20 13.54 5.66
C VAL A 200 18.66 13.38 5.99
N ASP A 201 19.29 14.49 6.35
CA ASP A 201 20.64 14.54 6.88
C ASP A 201 20.55 14.94 8.36
N ALA A 202 21.04 14.09 9.25
CA ALA A 202 20.94 14.28 10.68
C ALA A 202 22.31 14.12 11.31
N VAL A 203 22.73 15.18 11.99
CA VAL A 203 23.94 15.19 12.81
C VAL A 203 23.49 15.14 14.27
N ILE A 204 23.93 14.10 14.98
CA ILE A 204 23.65 13.90 16.40
C ILE A 204 24.97 14.05 17.16
N GLU A 205 25.07 15.09 17.97
CA GLU A 205 26.24 15.33 18.82
C GLU A 205 25.92 14.94 20.26
N LEU A 206 26.52 13.85 20.72
CA LEU A 206 26.42 13.43 22.12
C LEU A 206 27.42 14.21 22.97
N LYS A 207 26.93 14.88 24.03
CA LYS A 207 27.73 15.52 25.07
C LYS A 207 27.43 14.84 26.41
N ALA A 208 28.24 15.12 27.43
CA ALA A 208 28.11 14.45 28.73
C ALA A 208 26.72 14.58 29.40
N THR A 209 26.06 15.74 29.24
CA THR A 209 24.80 16.09 29.91
C THR A 209 23.67 16.47 28.95
N ARG A 210 23.90 16.36 27.63
CA ARG A 210 22.92 16.73 26.62
C ARG A 210 23.25 16.08 25.29
N VAL A 211 22.23 15.91 24.45
CA VAL A 211 22.38 15.50 23.06
C VAL A 211 21.79 16.57 22.16
N GLU A 212 22.57 17.01 21.18
CA GLU A 212 22.18 18.03 20.22
C GLU A 212 21.85 17.38 18.87
N TYR A 213 20.73 17.80 18.28
CA TYR A 213 20.24 17.30 17.00
C TYR A 213 20.22 18.46 16.01
N LEU A 214 20.88 18.28 14.87
CA LEU A 214 20.75 19.13 13.70
C LEU A 214 20.24 18.28 12.54
N VAL A 215 18.97 18.46 12.18
CA VAL A 215 18.30 17.67 11.16
C VAL A 215 17.90 18.56 10.01
N LYS A 216 18.42 18.27 8.82
CA LYS A 216 18.11 18.94 7.56
C LYS A 216 17.35 18.00 6.66
N VAL A 217 16.27 18.49 6.07
CA VAL A 217 15.40 17.72 5.19
C VAL A 217 15.35 18.39 3.85
N ARG A 218 15.66 17.66 2.80
CA ARG A 218 15.64 18.13 1.43
C ARG A 218 14.74 17.27 0.57
N SER A 219 13.80 17.90 -0.11
CA SER A 219 12.97 17.21 -1.10
C SER A 219 13.70 17.13 -2.45
N GLN A 220 13.93 15.90 -2.94
CA GLN A 220 14.46 15.62 -4.29
C GLN A 220 13.34 15.27 -5.29
N LEU A 221 12.10 15.64 -4.98
CA LEU A 221 10.96 15.50 -5.87
C LEU A 221 11.11 16.31 -7.16
N LYS A 222 10.37 15.89 -8.21
CA LYS A 222 10.24 16.69 -9.43
C LYS A 222 9.52 18.03 -9.12
N PRO A 223 9.80 19.13 -9.84
CA PRO A 223 9.29 20.47 -9.51
C PRO A 223 7.77 20.61 -9.32
N ARG A 224 6.97 19.80 -10.01
CA ARG A 224 5.50 19.81 -9.92
C ARG A 224 4.93 18.97 -8.76
N CYS A 225 5.77 18.14 -8.14
CA CYS A 225 5.35 17.23 -7.08
C CYS A 225 5.48 17.89 -5.69
N ILE A 226 4.57 17.52 -4.80
CA ILE A 226 4.54 17.97 -3.41
C ILE A 226 4.38 16.71 -2.55
N ALA A 227 5.26 16.53 -1.56
CA ALA A 227 5.05 15.51 -0.54
C ALA A 227 4.14 16.06 0.56
N ASN A 228 3.06 15.33 0.83
CA ASN A 228 2.11 15.62 1.88
C ASN A 228 2.42 14.77 3.12
N ASN A 229 2.04 15.29 4.28
CA ASN A 229 2.10 14.60 5.57
C ASN A 229 3.45 13.93 5.84
N VAL A 230 4.54 14.62 5.53
CA VAL A 230 5.89 14.12 5.76
C VAL A 230 6.12 14.01 7.27
N ARG A 231 6.35 12.80 7.78
CA ARG A 231 6.71 12.55 9.18
C ARG A 231 8.07 11.88 9.20
N ILE A 232 8.99 12.51 9.92
CA ILE A 232 10.35 12.02 10.12
C ILE A 232 10.45 11.62 11.58
N ARG A 233 10.77 10.36 11.84
CA ARG A 233 10.96 9.84 13.19
C ARG A 233 12.45 9.70 13.43
N LEU A 234 12.92 10.45 14.41
CA LEU A 234 14.30 10.47 14.82
C LEU A 234 14.42 9.63 16.09
N PRO A 235 15.37 8.69 16.15
CA PRO A 235 15.62 7.96 17.39
C PRO A 235 16.19 8.91 18.44
N VAL A 236 15.69 8.76 19.65
CA VAL A 236 16.08 9.51 20.84
C VAL A 236 16.72 8.55 21.84
N GLN A 237 17.53 9.06 22.75
CA GLN A 237 18.09 8.28 23.86
C GLN A 237 16.98 7.92 24.85
N LEU A 238 17.08 6.74 25.48
CA LEU A 238 16.11 6.26 26.48
C LEU A 238 15.97 7.22 27.67
N ASP A 239 17.09 7.80 28.09
CA ASP A 239 17.14 8.72 29.24
C ASP A 239 16.93 10.19 28.87
N ALA A 240 16.57 10.49 27.63
CA ALA A 240 16.44 11.87 27.16
C ALA A 240 15.26 12.57 27.85
N ASP A 241 15.55 13.70 28.50
CA ASP A 241 14.53 14.53 29.12
C ASP A 241 14.51 15.94 28.51
N THR A 242 13.42 16.66 28.77
CA THR A 242 13.29 18.10 28.47
C THR A 242 13.60 18.46 27.00
N PRO A 243 12.74 18.07 26.02
CA PRO A 243 12.93 18.42 24.62
C PRO A 243 12.88 19.94 24.40
N SER A 244 13.93 20.50 23.80
CA SER A 244 13.96 21.91 23.37
C SER A 244 14.31 22.00 21.89
N PHE A 245 13.29 21.99 21.02
CA PHE A 245 13.46 22.03 19.56
C PHE A 245 12.86 23.28 18.93
N LYS A 246 13.54 23.73 17.86
CA LYS A 246 13.10 24.80 16.95
C LYS A 246 13.15 24.25 15.52
N CYS A 247 12.02 24.27 14.84
CA CYS A 247 11.91 23.87 13.43
C CYS A 247 11.59 25.08 12.55
N SER A 248 12.16 25.13 11.34
CA SER A 248 11.86 26.19 10.36
C SER A 248 10.42 26.11 9.84
N SER A 249 9.85 24.92 9.80
CA SER A 249 8.45 24.65 9.43
C SER A 249 7.99 23.32 10.02
N GLY A 250 6.67 23.14 10.12
CA GLY A 250 6.07 21.94 10.70
C GLY A 250 5.95 22.02 12.22
N LYS A 251 5.64 20.87 12.82
CA LYS A 251 5.50 20.69 14.27
C LYS A 251 6.28 19.45 14.69
N TYR A 252 6.86 19.45 15.88
CA TYR A 252 7.49 18.26 16.45
C TYR A 252 6.70 17.77 17.65
N LYS A 253 6.78 16.46 17.91
CA LYS A 253 6.24 15.81 19.10
C LYS A 253 7.25 14.78 19.58
N TYR A 254 7.62 14.86 20.85
CA TYR A 254 8.40 13.81 21.50
C TYR A 254 7.45 12.70 21.97
N VAL A 255 7.79 11.44 21.66
CA VAL A 255 7.01 10.25 21.98
C VAL A 255 7.89 9.34 22.84
N PRO A 256 7.89 9.51 24.18
CA PRO A 256 8.75 8.74 25.08
C PRO A 256 8.52 7.22 25.00
N ALA A 257 7.28 6.78 24.81
CA ALA A 257 6.94 5.36 24.74
C ALA A 257 7.59 4.60 23.56
N GLN A 258 8.13 5.32 22.58
CA GLN A 258 8.84 4.76 21.42
C GLN A 258 10.28 5.25 21.34
N ASP A 259 10.74 6.06 22.30
CA ASP A 259 12.03 6.74 22.28
C ASP A 259 12.29 7.49 20.95
N GLU A 260 11.26 8.18 20.44
CA GLU A 260 11.30 8.84 19.15
C GLU A 260 10.83 10.30 19.21
N LEU A 261 11.50 11.15 18.42
CA LEU A 261 11.06 12.50 18.12
C LEU A 261 10.44 12.52 16.72
N VAL A 262 9.15 12.84 16.64
CA VAL A 262 8.42 12.88 15.37
C VAL A 262 8.30 14.32 14.89
N TRP A 263 8.98 14.64 13.79
CA TRP A 263 8.82 15.92 13.08
C TRP A 263 7.81 15.78 11.93
N THR A 264 6.70 16.50 12.03
CA THR A 264 5.60 16.49 11.06
C THR A 264 5.58 17.77 10.23
N ILE A 265 5.67 17.62 8.91
CA ILE A 265 5.61 18.69 7.91
C ILE A 265 4.38 18.41 7.03
N LYS A 266 3.39 19.32 7.04
CA LYS A 266 2.15 19.14 6.27
C LYS A 266 2.40 19.01 4.77
N GLN A 267 3.26 19.88 4.23
CA GLN A 267 3.60 19.91 2.82
C GLN A 267 5.07 20.27 2.62
N LEU A 268 5.78 19.44 1.86
CA LEU A 268 7.16 19.64 1.46
C LEU A 268 7.22 19.75 -0.07
N LYS A 269 7.48 20.96 -0.56
CA LYS A 269 7.58 21.25 -2.00
C LYS A 269 8.94 20.81 -2.55
N ALA A 270 8.98 20.46 -3.82
CA ALA A 270 10.21 20.13 -4.55
C ALA A 270 11.31 21.18 -4.36
N GLY A 271 12.54 20.73 -4.13
CA GLY A 271 13.71 21.59 -3.98
C GLY A 271 13.78 22.40 -2.68
N ARG A 272 12.76 22.38 -1.81
CA ARG A 272 12.85 23.04 -0.50
C ARG A 272 13.71 22.25 0.46
N GLU A 273 14.44 23.00 1.26
CA GLU A 273 15.18 22.53 2.42
C GLU A 273 14.56 23.10 3.69
N LEU A 274 14.36 22.24 4.69
CA LEU A 274 13.87 22.61 6.01
C LEU A 274 14.85 22.12 7.06
N VAL A 275 14.93 22.83 8.18
CA VAL A 275 15.88 22.53 9.24
C VAL A 275 15.16 22.46 10.57
N MET A 276 15.48 21.45 11.36
CA MET A 276 15.12 21.34 12.76
C MET A 276 16.40 21.27 13.58
N ARG A 277 16.49 22.09 14.61
CA ARG A 277 17.58 22.07 15.57
C ARG A 277 17.04 22.02 16.98
N GLY A 278 17.66 21.25 17.84
CA GLY A 278 17.26 21.19 19.23
C GLY A 278 18.16 20.32 20.04
N ARG A 279 17.79 20.16 21.30
CA ARG A 279 18.51 19.32 22.24
C ARG A 279 17.57 18.60 23.16
N PHE A 280 18.04 17.47 23.64
CA PHE A 280 17.56 16.85 24.87
C PHE A 280 18.65 16.98 25.93
N ASN A 281 18.22 17.04 27.19
CA ASN A 281 19.14 16.85 28.30
C ASN A 281 19.31 15.35 28.55
N LEU A 282 20.44 14.99 29.15
CA LEU A 282 20.76 13.62 29.54
C LEU A 282 21.17 13.61 31.02
N PRO A 283 20.77 12.58 31.78
CA PRO A 283 21.26 12.37 33.13
C PRO A 283 22.78 12.25 33.16
N SER A 284 23.39 12.75 34.24
CA SER A 284 24.84 12.68 34.46
C SER A 284 25.34 11.25 34.73
N ILE A 285 24.42 10.31 34.97
CA ILE A 285 24.67 8.90 35.24
C ILE A 285 24.07 8.10 34.08
N GLY A 286 24.88 7.33 33.37
CA GLY A 286 24.41 6.42 32.32
C GLY A 286 25.58 5.76 31.60
N GLU A 287 25.39 4.51 31.18
CA GLU A 287 26.42 3.72 30.52
C GLU A 287 26.62 4.18 29.07
N ASN A 288 27.86 4.50 28.68
CA ASN A 288 28.16 5.02 27.34
C ASN A 288 27.81 4.04 26.21
N GLN A 289 27.75 2.73 26.48
CA GLN A 289 27.46 1.72 25.45
C GLN A 289 26.00 1.73 25.01
N GLU A 290 25.03 1.86 25.92
CA GLU A 290 23.61 1.98 25.58
C GLU A 290 23.33 3.29 24.81
N ARG A 291 24.07 4.35 25.17
CA ARG A 291 23.98 5.65 24.50
C ARG A 291 24.41 5.58 23.03
N ASP A 292 25.43 4.78 22.73
CA ASP A 292 25.93 4.56 21.36
C ASP A 292 25.03 3.64 20.52
N ILE A 293 24.20 2.79 21.14
CA ILE A 293 23.27 1.90 20.42
C ILE A 293 22.03 2.68 19.98
N ALA A 294 21.50 3.54 20.85
CA ALA A 294 20.31 4.33 20.55
C ALA A 294 20.53 5.37 19.43
N THR A 295 21.75 5.92 19.28
CA THR A 295 22.12 6.82 18.15
C THR A 295 22.25 6.10 16.82
N LYS A 296 22.48 4.78 16.81
CA LYS A 296 22.64 3.96 15.59
C LYS A 296 21.33 3.46 14.99
N ARG A 297 20.20 3.68 15.66
CA ARG A 297 18.89 3.38 15.09
C ARG A 297 18.66 4.22 13.82
N PRO A 298 18.06 3.65 12.77
CA PRO A 298 17.82 4.42 11.54
C PRO A 298 16.68 5.42 11.74
N ILE A 299 16.77 6.53 11.01
CA ILE A 299 15.69 7.49 10.85
C ILE A 299 14.67 6.89 9.91
N THR A 300 13.40 6.90 10.32
CA THR A 300 12.30 6.46 9.46
C THR A 300 11.55 7.67 8.91
N VAL A 301 11.23 7.63 7.62
CA VAL A 301 10.49 8.70 6.95
C VAL A 301 9.19 8.14 6.39
N SER A 302 8.10 8.85 6.61
CA SER A 302 6.82 8.55 5.99
C SER A 302 6.32 9.77 5.25
N PHE A 303 5.82 9.59 4.03
CA PHE A 303 5.29 10.67 3.19
C PHE A 303 4.34 10.08 2.16
N GLU A 304 3.56 10.96 1.54
CA GLU A 304 2.72 10.66 0.38
C GLU A 304 2.90 11.72 -0.70
N VAL A 305 3.09 11.29 -1.95
CA VAL A 305 3.19 12.17 -3.12
C VAL A 305 2.06 11.78 -4.09
N PRO A 306 1.00 12.60 -4.19
CA PRO A 306 -0.07 12.33 -5.13
C PRO A 306 0.34 12.68 -6.57
N TYR A 307 -0.37 12.10 -7.53
CA TYR A 307 -0.19 12.25 -8.98
C TYR A 307 1.24 11.93 -9.46
N PHE A 308 1.92 11.00 -8.78
CA PHE A 308 3.29 10.62 -9.08
C PHE A 308 3.47 9.11 -8.94
N ALA A 309 4.10 8.51 -9.95
CA ALA A 309 4.63 7.15 -9.92
C ALA A 309 6.15 7.24 -10.12
N VAL A 310 6.89 6.64 -9.20
CA VAL A 310 8.35 6.64 -9.18
C VAL A 310 8.90 5.74 -10.28
N SER A 311 8.27 4.58 -10.48
CA SER A 311 8.64 3.63 -11.53
C SER A 311 8.47 4.21 -12.94
N GLY A 312 7.58 5.19 -13.10
CA GLY A 312 7.11 5.66 -14.40
C GLY A 312 6.05 4.76 -15.02
N LEU A 313 5.42 3.87 -14.25
CA LEU A 313 4.29 3.07 -14.69
C LEU A 313 3.13 3.98 -15.11
N GLN A 314 2.52 3.67 -16.24
CA GLN A 314 1.44 4.40 -16.84
C GLN A 314 0.40 3.44 -17.39
N VAL A 315 -0.86 3.71 -17.03
CA VAL A 315 -2.03 3.11 -17.65
C VAL A 315 -2.20 3.74 -19.03
N ARG A 316 -1.98 2.97 -20.10
CA ARG A 316 -2.12 3.43 -21.49
C ARG A 316 -3.57 3.46 -21.93
N PHE A 317 -4.33 2.43 -21.56
CA PHE A 317 -5.75 2.35 -21.84
C PHE A 317 -6.45 1.42 -20.86
N LEU A 318 -7.73 1.67 -20.64
CA LEU A 318 -8.68 0.73 -20.06
C LEU A 318 -9.89 0.65 -20.99
N LYS A 319 -10.18 -0.53 -21.52
CA LYS A 319 -11.36 -0.80 -22.32
C LYS A 319 -12.36 -1.59 -21.49
N VAL A 320 -13.61 -1.14 -21.48
CA VAL A 320 -14.73 -1.83 -20.83
C VAL A 320 -15.64 -2.36 -21.94
N MET A 321 -15.85 -3.67 -21.98
CA MET A 321 -16.72 -4.33 -22.96
C MET A 321 -17.86 -5.00 -22.21
N GLU A 322 -19.10 -4.58 -22.47
CA GLU A 322 -20.31 -5.15 -21.89
C GLU A 322 -21.36 -5.37 -22.99
N LYS A 323 -22.15 -6.44 -22.89
CA LYS A 323 -23.16 -6.80 -23.90
C LYS A 323 -24.23 -5.72 -24.06
N SER A 324 -24.58 -5.02 -22.98
CA SER A 324 -25.54 -3.92 -23.01
C SER A 324 -25.00 -2.63 -23.63
N GLY A 325 -23.69 -2.56 -23.94
CA GLY A 325 -23.09 -1.45 -24.67
C GLY A 325 -23.08 -0.10 -23.94
N TYR A 326 -23.22 -0.06 -22.61
CA TYR A 326 -23.17 1.20 -21.89
C TYR A 326 -21.77 1.83 -21.96
N ARG A 327 -21.70 3.15 -21.82
CA ARG A 327 -20.43 3.88 -21.72
C ARG A 327 -19.96 3.93 -20.26
N ALA A 328 -18.77 3.40 -19.99
CA ALA A 328 -18.11 3.52 -18.69
C ALA A 328 -17.17 4.73 -18.64
N LEU A 329 -16.99 5.31 -17.44
CA LEU A 329 -16.03 6.39 -17.20
C LEU A 329 -14.83 5.86 -16.39
N PRO A 330 -13.65 5.69 -17.03
CA PRO A 330 -12.45 5.26 -16.33
C PRO A 330 -11.71 6.46 -15.72
N TRP A 331 -11.28 6.32 -14.47
CA TRP A 331 -10.47 7.28 -13.73
C TRP A 331 -9.17 6.62 -13.29
N VAL A 332 -8.06 7.36 -13.35
CA VAL A 332 -6.79 6.87 -12.85
C VAL A 332 -6.11 7.93 -12.00
N ARG A 333 -5.55 7.52 -10.87
CA ARG A 333 -4.62 8.34 -10.08
C ARG A 333 -3.40 7.52 -9.68
N TYR A 334 -2.30 8.25 -9.48
CA TYR A 334 -1.01 7.69 -9.12
C TYR A 334 -0.63 8.24 -7.75
N ILE A 335 -0.19 7.38 -6.84
CA ILE A 335 0.17 7.76 -5.48
C ILE A 335 1.50 7.08 -5.17
N THR A 336 2.49 7.84 -4.75
CA THR A 336 3.72 7.28 -4.20
C THR A 336 3.72 7.49 -2.69
N GLN A 337 3.98 6.43 -1.93
CA GLN A 337 4.12 6.47 -0.49
C GLN A 337 5.50 5.95 -0.08
N ALA A 338 5.95 6.34 1.11
CA ALA A 338 7.07 5.66 1.75
C ALA A 338 6.61 4.26 2.21
N GLY A 339 7.37 3.23 1.85
CA GLY A 339 7.26 1.93 2.48
C GLY A 339 8.26 1.84 3.64
N ASP A 340 9.18 0.88 3.58
CA ASP A 340 10.32 0.81 4.50
C ASP A 340 11.41 1.81 4.10
N TYR A 341 11.26 3.05 4.56
CA TYR A 341 12.12 4.18 4.20
C TYR A 341 13.04 4.56 5.36
N GLN A 342 14.24 3.99 5.35
CA GLN A 342 15.22 4.08 6.43
C GLN A 342 16.50 4.78 6.01
N ILE A 343 16.95 5.72 6.84
CA ILE A 343 18.23 6.42 6.68
C ILE A 343 19.06 6.13 7.92
N ARG A 344 20.14 5.36 7.75
CA ARG A 344 21.06 5.08 8.85
C ARG A 344 21.89 6.31 9.14
N ILE A 345 22.10 6.56 10.42
CA ILE A 345 22.91 7.67 10.92
C ILE A 345 24.38 7.20 10.96
N VAL A 346 25.32 8.14 10.82
CA VAL A 346 26.77 7.91 10.94
C VAL A 346 27.16 7.74 12.40
#